data_AF-A0A9W4IBZ1-F1
#
_entry.id   AF-A0A9W4IBZ1-F1
#
_cell.length_a   1.000
_cell.length_b   1.000
_cell.length_c   1.000
_cell.angle_alpha   90.00
_cell.angle_beta   90.00
_cell.angle_gamma   90.00
#
_symmetry.space_group_name_H-M   'P 1'
#
loop_
_entity.id
_entity.type
_entity.pdbx_description
1 polymer ?
#
loop_
_entity_poly.entity_id
_entity_poly.type
_entity_poly.pdbx_seq_one_letter_code
_entity_poly.pdbx_strand_id
1 'polypeptide(L)'
;MDSIAATESQWLSQLAAMRQAIADLKLPQDINQEPIGYGSDLDLDIDDDYSSPGTVDDVWDIISSDDETSDDLDEFYGLDQAQPTPESSYNRSWLEGKCQDIAIRNSSMDPMELAQQLIATLAADNNDEELQMSLAEIVGFDDLDLVIDLIAHREEVLSDKGQRLEHQTDGLMGGKLLTRAERERALQERDFEHKNAILMPAQTRSEPSYPHVLKNPNTLNSRSQLRRLVP
;
A
#
# COMPACT_ATOMS: atom_id res chain seq x y z
N MET A 1 6.09 -34.69 21.87
CA MET A 1 6.00 -35.00 20.42
C MET A 1 4.55 -35.26 19.98
N ASP A 2 3.58 -35.10 20.88
CA ASP A 2 2.18 -35.53 20.69
C ASP A 2 1.31 -34.51 19.95
N SER A 3 1.74 -33.24 19.89
CA SER A 3 0.98 -32.17 19.22
C SER A 3 0.90 -32.36 17.70
N ILE A 4 1.96 -32.91 17.08
CA ILE A 4 2.03 -33.09 15.63
C ILE A 4 1.14 -34.27 15.20
N ALA A 5 1.18 -35.37 15.95
CA ALA A 5 0.30 -36.52 15.72
C ALA A 5 -1.19 -36.15 15.92
N ALA A 6 -1.49 -35.28 16.88
CA ALA A 6 -2.85 -34.76 17.08
C ALA A 6 -3.32 -33.90 15.89
N THR A 7 -2.49 -32.99 15.38
CA THR A 7 -2.82 -32.17 14.21
C THR A 7 -2.97 -32.99 12.92
N GLU A 8 -2.12 -34.00 12.73
CA GLU A 8 -2.22 -34.93 11.59
C GLU A 8 -3.53 -35.71 11.63
N SER A 9 -3.93 -36.19 12.82
CA SER A 9 -5.21 -36.91 12.97
C SER A 9 -6.43 -36.01 12.71
N GLN A 10 -6.37 -34.74 13.13
CA GLN A 10 -7.42 -33.77 12.88
C GLN A 10 -7.54 -33.44 11.39
N TRP A 11 -6.41 -33.26 10.71
CA TRP A 11 -6.38 -32.99 9.27
C TRP A 11 -6.92 -34.16 8.45
N LEU A 12 -6.54 -35.41 8.80
CA LEU A 12 -7.08 -36.61 8.15
C LEU A 12 -8.59 -36.73 8.32
N SER A 13 -9.10 -36.42 9.52
CA SER A 13 -10.54 -36.40 9.79
C SER A 13 -11.27 -35.34 8.95
N GLN A 14 -10.70 -34.14 8.82
CA GLN A 14 -11.29 -33.06 8.03
C GLN A 14 -11.30 -33.38 6.54
N LEU A 15 -10.22 -33.96 6.02
CA LEU A 15 -10.11 -34.37 4.62
C LEU A 15 -11.10 -35.50 4.29
N ALA A 16 -11.28 -36.46 5.20
CA ALA A 16 -12.29 -37.50 5.04
C ALA A 16 -13.72 -36.93 5.00
N ALA A 17 -14.03 -35.97 5.89
CA ALA A 17 -15.32 -35.28 5.90
C ALA A 17 -15.57 -34.49 4.60
N MET A 18 -14.56 -33.79 4.09
CA MET A 18 -14.66 -33.05 2.82
C MET A 18 -14.90 -34.00 1.64
N ARG A 19 -14.19 -35.13 1.56
CA ARG A 19 -14.41 -36.14 0.52
C ARG A 19 -15.80 -36.74 0.58
N GLN A 20 -16.32 -36.98 1.79
CA GLN A 20 -17.67 -37.50 1.98
C GLN A 20 -18.74 -36.47 1.57
N ALA A 21 -18.55 -35.19 1.89
CA ALA A 21 -19.43 -34.12 1.45
C ALA A 21 -19.46 -33.96 -0.08
N ILE A 22 -18.30 -34.07 -0.74
CA ILE A 22 -18.21 -34.04 -2.21
C ILE A 22 -18.93 -35.24 -2.83
N ALA A 23 -18.81 -36.43 -2.23
CA ALA A 23 -19.51 -37.62 -2.68
C ALA A 23 -21.03 -37.52 -2.47
N ASP A 24 -21.48 -36.92 -1.37
CA ASP A 24 -22.90 -36.70 -1.07
C ASP A 24 -23.57 -35.72 -2.03
N LEU A 25 -22.81 -34.73 -2.52
CA LEU A 25 -23.27 -33.79 -3.55
C LEU A 25 -23.59 -34.44 -4.91
N LYS A 26 -23.26 -35.72 -5.13
CA LYS A 26 -23.56 -36.49 -6.37
C LYS A 26 -23.42 -35.65 -7.65
N LEU A 27 -22.29 -34.96 -7.79
CA LEU A 27 -22.04 -34.17 -8.99
C LEU A 27 -22.06 -35.10 -10.22
N PRO A 28 -22.69 -34.69 -11.33
CA PRO A 28 -22.65 -35.45 -12.57
C PRO A 28 -21.19 -35.71 -12.97
N GLN A 29 -20.78 -36.96 -12.94
CA GLN A 29 -19.41 -37.38 -13.26
C GLN A 29 -19.16 -37.44 -14.77
N ASP A 30 -20.11 -36.94 -15.56
CA ASP A 30 -20.17 -37.02 -17.01
C ASP A 30 -20.02 -35.61 -17.62
N ILE A 31 -18.97 -34.91 -17.22
CA ILE A 31 -18.45 -33.77 -17.99
C ILE A 31 -17.38 -34.40 -18.89
N ASN A 32 -17.86 -34.98 -20.00
CA ASN A 32 -17.02 -35.45 -21.08
C ASN A 32 -16.12 -34.30 -21.52
N GLN A 33 -14.85 -34.40 -21.12
CA GLN A 33 -13.65 -34.06 -21.87
C GLN A 33 -13.87 -33.22 -23.13
N GLU A 34 -14.07 -31.92 -22.94
CA GLU A 34 -13.37 -30.88 -23.69
C GLU A 34 -13.14 -29.78 -22.65
N PRO A 35 -11.89 -29.38 -22.36
CA PRO A 35 -11.66 -28.22 -21.51
C PRO A 35 -12.19 -27.03 -22.28
N ILE A 36 -13.40 -26.58 -21.92
CA ILE A 36 -13.94 -25.30 -22.35
C ILE A 36 -12.98 -24.27 -21.73
N GLY A 37 -11.95 -23.92 -22.50
CA GLY A 37 -10.99 -22.90 -22.14
C GLY A 37 -11.74 -21.60 -21.95
N TYR A 38 -11.40 -20.88 -20.88
CA TYR A 38 -11.88 -19.53 -20.65
C TYR A 38 -11.60 -18.69 -21.91
N GLY A 39 -12.66 -18.34 -22.65
CA GLY A 39 -12.56 -17.63 -23.94
C GLY A 39 -13.30 -18.26 -25.12
N SER A 40 -13.86 -19.48 -25.00
CA SER A 40 -14.57 -20.13 -26.13
C SER A 40 -15.93 -19.52 -26.51
N ASP A 41 -16.50 -18.65 -25.65
CA ASP A 41 -17.73 -17.88 -25.94
C ASP A 41 -17.44 -16.59 -26.71
N LEU A 42 -16.17 -16.21 -26.80
CA LEU A 42 -15.71 -15.10 -27.63
C LEU A 42 -15.41 -15.66 -29.02
N ASP A 43 -16.36 -15.48 -29.95
CA ASP A 43 -16.22 -15.80 -31.38
C ASP A 43 -15.23 -14.82 -32.04
N LEU A 44 -13.97 -14.90 -31.61
CA LEU A 44 -12.85 -14.16 -32.18
C LEU A 44 -12.28 -15.05 -33.27
N ASP A 45 -12.60 -14.68 -34.52
CA ASP A 45 -11.97 -15.22 -35.73
C ASP A 45 -10.51 -14.78 -35.77
N ILE A 46 -9.69 -15.41 -34.93
CA ILE A 46 -8.24 -15.22 -34.88
C ILE A 46 -7.68 -16.10 -35.98
N ASP A 47 -7.77 -15.59 -37.20
CA ASP A 47 -7.01 -16.10 -38.33
C ASP A 47 -5.53 -16.17 -37.95
N ASP A 48 -4.92 -17.32 -38.21
CA ASP A 48 -3.50 -17.67 -38.02
C ASP A 48 -2.50 -16.77 -38.80
N ASP A 49 -2.96 -15.65 -39.38
CA ASP A 49 -2.14 -14.66 -40.10
C ASP A 49 -1.92 -13.36 -39.32
N TYR A 50 -2.36 -13.26 -38.05
CA TYR A 50 -1.95 -12.16 -37.17
C TYR A 50 -0.54 -12.38 -36.60
N SER A 51 0.43 -12.59 -37.50
CA SER A 51 1.85 -12.42 -37.19
C SER A 51 2.15 -10.94 -36.99
N SER A 52 1.94 -10.47 -35.76
CA SER A 52 2.56 -9.32 -35.09
C SER A 52 3.09 -8.19 -35.99
N PRO A 53 2.31 -7.13 -36.27
CA PRO A 53 2.87 -5.83 -36.61
C PRO A 53 3.51 -5.27 -35.34
N GLY A 54 4.83 -5.40 -35.24
CA GLY A 54 5.61 -5.02 -34.06
C GLY A 54 5.34 -3.58 -33.61
N THR A 55 4.66 -3.44 -32.47
CA THR A 55 4.71 -2.30 -31.53
C THR A 55 4.14 -2.75 -30.16
N VAL A 56 4.61 -3.87 -29.63
CA VAL A 56 4.42 -4.23 -28.20
C VAL A 56 5.78 -4.51 -27.57
N ASP A 57 6.72 -3.61 -27.82
CA ASP A 57 7.86 -3.45 -26.93
C ASP A 57 7.33 -2.76 -25.66
N ASP A 58 7.80 -3.23 -24.50
CA ASP A 58 7.70 -2.59 -23.18
C ASP A 58 6.48 -2.84 -22.29
N VAL A 59 6.02 -4.10 -22.19
CA VAL A 59 5.25 -4.57 -21.01
C VAL A 59 6.16 -5.13 -19.90
N TRP A 60 7.40 -5.53 -20.23
CA TRP A 60 8.38 -6.05 -19.26
C TRP A 60 9.53 -5.08 -18.91
N ASP A 61 9.53 -3.86 -19.47
CA ASP A 61 10.24 -2.68 -18.95
C ASP A 61 9.55 -2.11 -17.68
N ILE A 62 8.35 -2.60 -17.38
CA ILE A 62 7.54 -2.17 -16.22
C ILE A 62 7.81 -3.02 -14.97
N ILE A 63 8.40 -4.22 -15.10
CA ILE A 63 8.59 -5.17 -13.96
C ILE A 63 9.93 -5.94 -14.07
N SER A 64 11.00 -5.32 -14.57
CA SER A 64 12.40 -5.82 -14.47
C SER A 64 13.21 -4.92 -13.51
N SER A 65 12.70 -4.58 -12.33
CA SER A 65 12.75 -5.49 -11.18
C SER A 65 14.09 -6.22 -11.03
N ASP A 66 14.75 -5.95 -9.90
CA ASP A 66 15.10 -6.97 -8.89
C ASP A 66 15.20 -6.18 -7.57
N ASP A 67 14.10 -6.01 -6.82
CA ASP A 67 13.43 -6.95 -5.89
C ASP A 67 14.00 -6.90 -4.46
N GLU A 68 13.12 -7.15 -3.48
CA GLU A 68 13.37 -7.30 -2.04
C GLU A 68 13.56 -5.95 -1.27
N THR A 69 12.59 -5.43 -0.52
CA THR A 69 12.01 -6.10 0.64
C THR A 69 10.86 -5.25 1.21
N SER A 70 9.84 -5.94 1.73
CA SER A 70 8.92 -5.39 2.72
C SER A 70 9.68 -4.98 3.99
N ASP A 71 9.09 -4.04 4.75
CA ASP A 71 9.56 -3.33 5.96
C ASP A 71 9.95 -1.89 5.59
N ASP A 72 9.29 -0.81 6.03
CA ASP A 72 8.57 -0.52 7.27
C ASP A 72 7.39 0.42 6.90
N LEU A 73 6.14 0.27 7.35
CA LEU A 73 5.71 0.27 8.74
C LEU A 73 6.55 1.16 9.66
N ASP A 74 6.89 2.39 9.25
CA ASP A 74 7.15 3.47 10.22
C ASP A 74 7.29 4.85 9.53
N GLU A 75 6.17 5.58 9.41
CA GLU A 75 6.22 7.04 9.62
C GLU A 75 4.83 7.59 10.02
N PHE A 76 4.31 7.08 11.15
CA PHE A 76 3.18 7.65 11.88
C PHE A 76 3.59 8.87 12.75
N TYR A 77 4.78 9.45 12.60
CA TYR A 77 5.19 10.59 13.42
C TYR A 77 5.76 11.75 12.59
N GLY A 78 4.82 12.55 12.06
CA GLY A 78 5.07 13.89 11.56
C GLY A 78 3.86 14.77 11.82
N LEU A 79 3.53 15.01 13.09
CA LEU A 79 2.66 16.10 13.52
C LEU A 79 3.23 17.42 12.96
N ASP A 80 2.80 17.82 11.77
CA ASP A 80 2.73 19.23 11.43
C ASP A 80 1.26 19.60 11.38
N GLN A 81 0.87 20.34 12.41
CA GLN A 81 -0.47 20.88 12.59
C GLN A 81 -0.71 21.89 11.47
N ALA A 82 -1.11 21.40 10.30
CA ALA A 82 -1.72 22.22 9.28
C ALA A 82 -2.99 22.81 9.89
N GLN A 83 -2.92 24.11 10.14
CA GLN A 83 -4.02 24.90 10.70
C GLN A 83 -5.33 24.59 9.95
N PRO A 84 -6.46 24.42 10.65
CA PRO A 84 -7.74 24.24 9.99
C PRO A 84 -8.15 25.59 9.40
N THR A 85 -7.95 25.75 8.10
CA THR A 85 -8.69 26.76 7.34
C THR A 85 -10.15 26.28 7.25
N PRO A 86 -11.15 27.12 7.59
CA PRO A 86 -12.55 26.74 7.60
C PRO A 86 -13.11 26.78 6.17
N GLU A 87 -12.62 25.90 5.31
CA GLU A 87 -13.07 25.79 3.93
C GLU A 87 -13.73 24.41 3.80
N SER A 88 -15.06 24.41 3.65
CA SER A 88 -15.98 23.25 3.59
C SER A 88 -15.99 22.32 4.82
N SER A 89 -17.07 22.37 5.60
CA SER A 89 -17.24 21.54 6.80
C SER A 89 -17.33 20.02 6.51
N TYR A 90 -17.60 19.65 5.27
CA TYR A 90 -17.80 18.27 4.80
C TYR A 90 -16.84 17.91 3.66
N ASN A 91 -15.56 17.85 3.99
CA ASN A 91 -14.48 17.43 3.08
C ASN A 91 -14.16 15.94 3.20
N ARG A 92 -13.32 15.41 2.32
CA ARG A 92 -12.89 14.00 2.37
C ARG A 92 -12.16 13.65 3.66
N SER A 93 -11.39 14.59 4.22
CA SER A 93 -10.73 14.45 5.52
C SER A 93 -11.71 14.35 6.70
N TRP A 94 -12.88 14.98 6.60
CA TRP A 94 -13.96 14.82 7.59
C TRP A 94 -14.54 13.40 7.54
N LEU A 95 -14.76 12.88 6.33
CA LEU A 95 -15.26 11.51 6.14
C LEU A 95 -14.26 10.48 6.67
N GLU A 96 -12.97 10.65 6.40
CA GLU A 96 -11.90 9.80 6.96
C GLU A 96 -11.89 9.82 8.50
N GLY A 97 -12.05 11.01 9.12
CA GLY A 97 -12.19 11.12 10.57
C GLY A 97 -13.41 10.38 11.13
N LYS A 98 -14.56 10.46 10.44
CA LYS A 98 -15.77 9.71 10.80
C LYS A 98 -15.61 8.20 10.64
N CYS A 99 -14.94 7.76 9.59
CA CYS A 99 -14.63 6.33 9.38
C CYS A 99 -13.70 5.79 10.46
N GLN A 100 -12.74 6.59 10.92
CA GLN A 100 -11.85 6.23 12.02
C GLN A 100 -12.62 6.08 13.34
N ASP A 101 -13.55 6.99 13.65
CA ASP A 101 -14.43 6.89 14.81
C ASP A 101 -15.31 5.63 14.76
N ILE A 102 -15.77 5.22 13.57
CA ILE A 102 -16.51 3.97 13.38
C ILE A 102 -15.61 2.76 13.58
N ALA A 103 -14.39 2.76 13.02
CA ALA A 103 -13.45 1.65 13.17
C ALA A 103 -13.02 1.41 14.64
N ILE A 104 -12.92 2.47 15.44
CA ILE A 104 -12.66 2.36 16.89
C ILE A 104 -13.82 1.65 17.60
N ARG A 105 -15.06 1.91 17.18
CA ARG A 105 -16.27 1.31 17.76
C ARG A 105 -16.52 -0.11 17.25
N ASN A 106 -16.21 -0.33 15.97
CA ASN A 106 -16.40 -1.58 15.23
C ASN A 106 -15.05 -2.03 14.68
N SER A 107 -14.32 -2.81 15.49
CA SER A 107 -12.95 -3.30 15.22
C SER A 107 -12.84 -4.28 14.02
N SER A 108 -13.89 -4.45 13.22
CA SER A 108 -13.97 -5.46 12.16
C SER A 108 -13.58 -4.96 10.78
N MET A 109 -13.43 -3.64 10.56
CA MET A 109 -13.21 -3.07 9.24
C MET A 109 -12.13 -1.98 9.27
N ASP A 110 -11.30 -1.94 8.22
CA ASP A 110 -10.28 -0.92 8.06
C ASP A 110 -10.92 0.44 7.71
N PRO A 111 -10.59 1.54 8.43
CA PRO A 111 -11.20 2.84 8.20
C PRO A 111 -10.93 3.40 6.79
N MET A 112 -9.80 3.05 6.16
CA MET A 112 -9.48 3.49 4.81
C MET A 112 -10.32 2.76 3.76
N GLU A 113 -10.49 1.44 3.91
CA GLU A 113 -11.37 0.64 3.05
C GLU A 113 -12.83 1.11 3.14
N LEU A 114 -13.33 1.38 4.36
CA LEU A 114 -14.68 1.90 4.59
C LEU A 114 -14.87 3.28 3.93
N ALA A 115 -13.90 4.18 4.07
CA ALA A 115 -13.94 5.49 3.44
C ALA A 115 -13.97 5.39 1.90
N GLN A 116 -13.15 4.51 1.31
CA GLN A 116 -13.15 4.29 -0.13
C GLN A 116 -14.46 3.70 -0.64
N GLN A 117 -15.02 2.72 0.08
CA GLN A 117 -16.30 2.12 -0.26
C GLN A 117 -17.43 3.15 -0.20
N LEU A 118 -17.48 3.98 0.85
CA LEU A 118 -18.44 5.09 0.94
C LEU A 118 -18.31 6.04 -0.25
N ILE A 119 -17.11 6.49 -0.57
CA ILE A 119 -16.88 7.41 -1.70
C ILE A 119 -17.30 6.77 -3.04
N ALA A 120 -17.02 5.48 -3.23
CA ALA A 120 -17.45 4.74 -4.42
C ALA A 120 -18.98 4.68 -4.51
N THR A 121 -19.68 4.44 -3.40
CA THR A 121 -21.14 4.44 -3.36
C THR A 121 -21.75 5.81 -3.55
N LEU A 122 -21.14 6.88 -3.04
CA LEU A 122 -21.59 8.26 -3.27
C LEU A 122 -21.37 8.68 -4.73
N ALA A 123 -20.31 8.20 -5.37
CA ALA A 123 -20.02 8.48 -6.77
C ALA A 123 -20.92 7.71 -7.75
N ALA A 124 -21.54 6.62 -7.30
CA ALA A 124 -22.56 5.92 -8.07
C ALA A 124 -23.84 6.77 -8.10
N ASP A 125 -24.32 7.08 -9.30
CA ASP A 125 -25.53 7.88 -9.54
C ASP A 125 -26.80 7.05 -9.21
N ASN A 126 -27.03 6.86 -7.91
CA ASN A 126 -28.17 6.13 -7.36
C ASN A 126 -29.21 7.11 -6.79
N ASN A 127 -30.49 6.72 -6.81
CA ASN A 127 -31.55 7.52 -6.17
C ASN A 127 -31.35 7.56 -4.64
N ASP A 128 -31.77 8.65 -4.00
CA ASP A 128 -31.55 8.89 -2.56
C ASP A 128 -32.08 7.74 -1.68
N GLU A 129 -33.19 7.09 -2.07
CA GLU A 129 -33.76 5.94 -1.35
C GLU A 129 -32.86 4.69 -1.41
N GLU A 130 -32.27 4.41 -2.57
CA GLU A 130 -31.35 3.27 -2.78
C GLU A 130 -29.99 3.56 -2.15
N LEU A 131 -29.54 4.82 -2.22
CA LEU A 131 -28.33 5.29 -1.56
C LEU A 131 -28.45 5.15 -0.04
N GLN A 132 -29.60 5.50 0.55
CA GLN A 132 -29.84 5.32 1.99
C GLN A 132 -29.74 3.86 2.42
N MET A 133 -30.35 2.95 1.66
CA MET A 133 -30.30 1.52 1.97
C MET A 133 -28.87 0.98 1.88
N SER A 134 -28.15 1.30 0.80
CA SER A 134 -26.77 0.85 0.61
C SER A 134 -25.81 1.45 1.64
N LEU A 135 -25.92 2.74 1.96
CA LEU A 135 -25.07 3.36 3.00
C LEU A 135 -25.32 2.76 4.38
N ALA A 136 -26.58 2.54 4.74
CA ALA A 136 -26.95 1.94 6.02
C ALA A 136 -26.47 0.48 6.14
N GLU A 137 -26.37 -0.26 5.02
CA GLU A 137 -25.79 -1.59 4.99
C GLU A 137 -24.27 -1.57 5.22
N ILE A 138 -23.56 -0.59 4.65
CA ILE A 138 -22.09 -0.45 4.73
C ILE A 138 -21.64 0.07 6.10
N VAL A 139 -22.30 1.12 6.59
CA VAL A 139 -21.96 1.76 7.88
C VAL A 139 -22.57 1.00 9.06
N GLY A 140 -23.69 0.31 8.82
CA GLY A 140 -24.53 -0.25 9.86
C GLY A 140 -25.59 0.74 10.35
N PHE A 141 -26.58 0.20 11.08
CA PHE A 141 -27.73 0.96 11.56
C PHE A 141 -27.45 1.84 12.79
N ASP A 142 -26.25 1.78 13.35
CA ASP A 142 -25.87 2.52 14.57
C ASP A 142 -25.46 3.97 14.29
N ASP A 143 -25.07 4.30 13.05
CA ASP A 143 -24.57 5.61 12.65
C ASP A 143 -25.41 6.22 11.50
N LEU A 144 -26.75 6.18 11.61
CA LEU A 144 -27.66 6.75 10.62
C LEU A 144 -27.52 8.27 10.45
N ASP A 145 -27.07 8.98 11.48
CA ASP A 145 -26.80 10.42 11.39
C ASP A 145 -25.69 10.71 10.36
N LEU A 146 -24.69 9.83 10.25
CA LEU A 146 -23.65 9.93 9.23
C LEU A 146 -24.25 9.78 7.82
N VAL A 147 -25.16 8.83 7.63
CA VAL A 147 -25.85 8.59 6.35
C VAL A 147 -26.62 9.84 5.91
N ILE A 148 -27.34 10.48 6.84
CA ILE A 148 -28.09 11.71 6.58
C ILE A 148 -27.13 12.84 6.15
N ASP A 149 -26.03 13.02 6.87
CA ASP A 149 -25.03 14.05 6.56
C ASP A 149 -24.39 13.83 5.18
N LEU A 150 -24.03 12.59 4.82
CA LEU A 150 -23.43 12.26 3.51
C LEU A 150 -24.39 12.52 2.34
N ILE A 151 -25.67 12.20 2.49
CA ILE A 151 -26.66 12.44 1.42
C ILE A 151 -26.90 13.94 1.26
N ALA A 152 -27.00 14.68 2.36
CA ALA A 152 -27.20 16.13 2.33
C ALA A 152 -26.02 16.88 1.68
N HIS A 153 -24.80 16.38 1.86
CA HIS A 153 -23.56 17.03 1.40
C HIS A 153 -22.83 16.22 0.32
N ARG A 154 -23.54 15.37 -0.43
CA ARG A 154 -22.93 14.45 -1.42
C ARG A 154 -22.04 15.18 -2.42
N GLU A 155 -22.48 16.35 -2.87
CA GLU A 155 -21.77 17.13 -3.88
C GLU A 155 -20.54 17.82 -3.30
N GLU A 156 -20.57 18.20 -2.02
CA GLU A 156 -19.43 18.82 -1.33
C GLU A 156 -18.32 17.81 -1.10
N VAL A 157 -18.67 16.60 -0.62
CA VAL A 157 -17.73 15.50 -0.38
C VAL A 157 -17.08 15.01 -1.69
N LEU A 158 -17.82 14.99 -2.80
CA LEU A 158 -17.30 14.60 -4.11
C LEU A 158 -16.54 15.72 -4.84
N SER A 159 -16.85 16.99 -4.55
CA SER A 159 -16.18 18.15 -5.15
C SER A 159 -14.80 18.41 -4.53
N ASP A 160 -14.57 17.97 -3.30
CA ASP A 160 -13.26 17.93 -2.65
C ASP A 160 -12.38 16.82 -3.27
N LYS A 161 -12.04 17.00 -4.55
CA LYS A 161 -10.88 16.35 -5.15
C LYS A 161 -9.68 17.02 -4.50
N GLY A 162 -9.20 16.42 -3.41
CA GLY A 162 -8.25 17.02 -2.50
C GLY A 162 -7.15 17.83 -3.19
N GLN A 163 -6.76 18.93 -2.55
CA GLN A 163 -5.65 19.82 -2.90
C GLN A 163 -4.28 19.12 -2.83
N ARG A 164 -4.15 17.94 -3.43
CA ARG A 164 -2.91 17.18 -3.49
C ARG A 164 -2.58 17.07 -4.97
N LEU A 165 -1.57 17.85 -5.39
CA LEU A 165 -0.64 17.62 -6.52
C LEU A 165 -0.27 18.88 -7.32
N GLU A 166 -0.62 20.11 -6.91
CA GLU A 166 -0.14 21.28 -7.66
C GLU A 166 1.39 21.40 -7.70
N HIS A 167 2.11 20.84 -6.73
CA HIS A 167 3.58 20.81 -6.74
C HIS A 167 4.20 19.71 -7.63
N GLN A 168 3.43 18.71 -8.06
CA GLN A 168 3.90 17.65 -8.97
C GLN A 168 3.44 17.89 -10.41
N THR A 169 2.42 18.73 -10.61
CA THR A 169 1.88 19.11 -11.92
C THR A 169 2.04 20.61 -12.20
N ASP A 170 3.09 21.26 -11.68
CA ASP A 170 3.46 22.63 -12.04
C ASP A 170 3.77 22.69 -13.54
N GLY A 171 2.73 22.93 -14.35
CA GLY A 171 2.78 22.92 -15.81
C GLY A 171 1.61 22.20 -16.49
N LEU A 172 0.93 21.25 -15.84
CA LEU A 172 -0.19 20.53 -16.47
C LEU A 172 -1.55 21.20 -16.21
N MET A 173 -1.77 21.74 -15.00
CA MET A 173 -3.04 22.38 -14.61
C MET A 173 -3.01 23.92 -14.66
N GLY A 174 -1.83 24.54 -14.64
CA GLY A 174 -1.64 26.01 -14.64
C GLY A 174 -1.85 26.73 -15.99
N GLY A 175 -2.41 26.05 -16.99
CA GLY A 175 -2.84 26.65 -18.27
C GLY A 175 -1.74 27.17 -19.22
N LYS A 176 -0.45 27.10 -18.84
CA LYS A 176 0.67 27.54 -19.69
C LYS A 176 1.40 26.33 -20.26
N LEU A 177 0.93 25.85 -21.41
CA LEU A 177 1.62 24.82 -22.20
C LEU A 177 2.97 25.38 -22.66
N LEU A 178 4.05 24.96 -21.99
CA LEU A 178 5.41 25.31 -22.39
C LEU A 178 5.71 24.69 -23.76
N THR A 179 6.31 25.47 -24.65
CA THR A 179 6.79 24.92 -25.92
C THR A 179 7.92 23.90 -25.67
N ARG A 180 8.20 23.00 -26.64
CA ARG A 180 9.29 22.01 -26.51
C ARG A 180 10.64 22.66 -26.15
N ALA A 181 10.94 23.82 -26.74
CA ALA A 181 12.16 24.58 -26.45
C ALA A 181 12.17 25.20 -25.05
N GLU A 182 11.01 25.68 -24.57
CA GLU A 182 10.85 26.23 -23.23
C GLU A 182 10.99 25.12 -22.17
N ARG A 183 10.46 23.92 -22.44
CA ARG A 183 10.64 22.74 -21.58
C ARG A 183 12.11 22.34 -21.45
N GLU A 184 12.84 22.28 -22.55
CA GLU A 184 14.27 21.92 -22.54
C GLU A 184 15.12 22.95 -21.79
N ARG A 185 14.80 24.24 -21.95
CA ARG A 185 15.46 25.31 -21.21
C ARG A 185 15.19 25.22 -19.70
N ALA A 186 13.94 24.99 -19.31
CA ALA A 186 13.56 24.80 -17.91
C ALA A 186 14.26 23.58 -17.30
N LEU A 187 14.35 22.48 -18.06
CA LEU A 187 15.08 21.29 -17.62
C LEU A 187 16.57 21.60 -17.39
N GLN A 188 17.20 22.33 -18.32
CA GLN A 188 18.60 22.72 -18.20
C GLN A 188 18.87 23.66 -17.02
N GLU A 189 17.94 24.58 -16.72
CA GLU A 189 18.02 25.50 -15.58
C GLU A 189 17.91 24.74 -14.26
N ARG A 190 16.94 23.83 -14.12
CA ARG A 190 16.82 22.96 -12.94
C ARG A 190 18.03 22.06 -12.74
N ASP A 191 18.55 21.51 -13.84
CA ASP A 191 19.79 20.72 -13.83
C ASP A 191 20.97 21.54 -13.33
N PHE A 192 21.09 22.78 -13.80
CA PHE A 192 22.14 23.70 -13.38
C PHE A 192 21.99 24.07 -11.91
N GLU A 193 20.79 24.39 -11.45
CA GLU A 193 20.50 24.68 -10.05
C GLU A 193 20.86 23.51 -9.15
N HIS A 194 20.43 22.29 -9.51
CA HIS A 194 20.73 21.08 -8.76
C HIS A 194 22.24 20.78 -8.72
N LYS A 195 22.94 20.92 -9.86
CA LYS A 195 24.38 20.68 -9.95
C LYS A 195 25.22 21.71 -9.20
N ASN A 196 24.73 22.94 -9.07
CA ASN A 196 25.41 24.02 -8.36
C ASN A 196 24.89 24.24 -6.93
N ALA A 197 23.94 23.43 -6.46
CA ALA A 197 23.46 23.50 -5.09
C ALA A 197 24.59 23.15 -4.12
N ILE A 198 24.79 24.00 -3.11
CA ILE A 198 25.81 23.79 -2.08
C ILE A 198 25.42 22.55 -1.27
N LEU A 199 26.27 21.53 -1.27
CA LEU A 199 26.09 20.35 -0.43
C LEU A 199 26.12 20.73 1.05
N MET A 200 25.31 20.05 1.86
CA MET A 200 25.34 20.26 3.31
C MET A 200 26.76 20.04 3.88
N PRO A 201 27.16 20.81 4.90
CA PRO A 201 28.46 20.62 5.54
C PRO A 201 28.59 19.19 6.07
N ALA A 202 29.81 18.65 5.98
CA ALA A 202 30.09 17.28 6.40
C ALA A 202 29.63 17.03 7.84
N GLN A 203 28.59 16.20 8.01
CA GLN A 203 28.13 15.78 9.32
C GLN A 203 29.20 14.86 9.92
N THR A 204 29.95 15.35 10.89
CA THR A 204 30.87 14.50 11.67
C THR A 204 30.03 13.61 12.59
N ARG A 205 29.62 12.45 12.07
CA ARG A 205 29.06 11.39 12.92
C ARG A 205 30.20 10.86 13.77
N SER A 206 30.38 11.41 14.96
CA SER A 206 31.28 10.85 15.96
C SER A 206 30.67 9.53 16.45
N GLU A 207 31.02 8.42 15.79
CA GLU A 207 30.65 7.10 16.27
C GLU A 207 31.27 6.87 17.66
N PRO A 208 30.50 6.34 18.63
CA PRO A 208 31.06 5.99 19.93
C PRO A 208 32.17 4.96 19.77
N SER A 209 33.42 5.35 20.04
CA SER A 209 34.56 4.44 20.03
C SER A 209 34.50 3.55 21.27
N TYR A 210 33.94 2.35 21.12
CA TYR A 210 33.88 1.38 22.21
C TYR A 210 35.27 0.75 22.44
N PRO A 211 35.73 0.67 23.70
CA PRO A 211 37.02 0.07 24.01
C PRO A 211 36.98 -1.42 23.65
N HIS A 212 37.85 -1.85 22.75
CA HIS A 212 38.02 -3.27 22.45
C HIS A 212 38.65 -3.97 23.66
N VAL A 213 37.89 -4.82 24.35
CA VAL A 213 38.25 -5.35 25.68
C VAL A 213 39.41 -6.36 25.67
N LEU A 214 39.95 -6.81 24.53
CA LEU A 214 40.92 -7.92 24.51
C LEU A 214 42.04 -7.77 23.47
N LYS A 215 42.81 -6.67 23.49
CA LYS A 215 44.07 -6.60 22.72
C LYS A 215 45.22 -5.97 23.50
N ASN A 216 45.55 -6.52 24.67
CA ASN A 216 46.84 -6.28 25.31
C ASN A 216 47.66 -7.59 25.39
N PRO A 217 48.35 -8.01 24.31
CA PRO A 217 49.31 -9.12 24.37
C PRO A 217 50.66 -8.67 24.97
N ASN A 218 50.67 -7.88 26.05
CA ASN A 218 51.92 -7.39 26.63
C ASN A 218 51.91 -7.36 28.17
N THR A 219 51.49 -8.47 28.80
CA THR A 219 51.60 -8.69 30.24
C THR A 219 52.32 -10.00 30.59
N LEU A 220 53.31 -10.41 29.78
CA LEU A 220 54.17 -11.56 30.10
C LEU A 220 55.65 -11.28 29.80
N ASN A 221 56.21 -10.21 30.39
CA ASN A 221 57.67 -10.15 30.60
C ASN A 221 58.06 -9.20 31.75
N SER A 222 57.86 -9.63 33.00
CA SER A 222 58.46 -8.93 34.16
C SER A 222 58.75 -9.81 35.39
N ARG A 223 58.89 -11.14 35.24
CA ARG A 223 59.19 -12.06 36.37
C ARG A 223 60.40 -12.96 36.16
N SER A 224 61.49 -12.43 35.61
CA SER A 224 62.79 -13.12 35.54
C SER A 224 63.98 -12.22 35.89
N GLN A 225 63.86 -11.39 36.92
CA GLN A 225 65.00 -10.84 37.65
C GLN A 225 64.66 -10.90 39.14
N LEU A 226 65.60 -11.32 39.98
CA LEU A 226 65.48 -11.65 41.42
C LEU A 226 65.35 -13.16 41.74
N ARG A 227 66.38 -13.92 41.36
CA ARG A 227 66.87 -15.02 42.22
C ARG A 227 68.40 -15.02 42.21
N ARG A 228 69.00 -14.12 42.98
CA ARG A 228 70.36 -14.28 43.49
C ARG A 228 70.40 -13.67 44.89
N LEU A 229 70.68 -14.54 45.88
CA LEU A 229 71.09 -14.31 47.27
C LEU A 229 70.23 -15.10 48.25
N VAL A 230 70.75 -16.26 48.66
CA VAL A 230 70.58 -16.86 49.99
C VAL A 230 71.96 -17.46 50.35
N PRO A 231 72.27 -17.62 51.65
CA PRO A 231 73.24 -16.89 52.45
C PRO A 231 74.71 -17.34 52.30
#